data_AF-A0A504LRP2-F1
#
_entry.id   AF-A0A504LRP2-F1
#
_cell.length_a   1.000
_cell.length_b   1.000
_cell.length_c   1.000
_cell.angle_alpha   90.00
_cell.angle_beta   90.00
_cell.angle_gamma   90.00
#
_symmetry.space_group_name_H-M   'P 1'
#
loop_
_entity.id
_entity.type
_entity.pdbx_description
1 polymer ?
#
loop_
_entity_poly.entity_id
_entity_poly.type
_entity_poly.pdbx_seq_one_letter_code
_entity_poly.pdbx_strand_id
1 'polypeptide(L)'
;MEDFVGRWIAGNDWHTTTTIEIKIVDGHLVVCAIDGSNGERAEIQDLIYGNDEVRFASHWSSGKTTTYRLLLSDGRLVVHFTVSDTDYFKRDLNPDGTQRWRSGILHIAPGHSAGGSLRRAVRTSGRTDDVINYRDDLSCGPIDSEEPSARVRWWASIYDEYERHDVDLDGFWKQIMSTSDRLVVWVGRHSAQEHAFFLALVDRLGDRPYDIIDVTGLQMPLTRPDGKPRLSSPKQAVSLMSETELASLFGTQRALTSQEREDAARRWRTLKSENAPFRIVADSGLVSAPADVFDALLLERASKDWRKVARVIAETMGHNMEPYTQVGDLMLLTRIVALVDQGKLIAHGDPWLMRQCEVRLPD
;
A
#
# COMPACT_ATOMS: atom_id res chain seq x y z
N MET A 1 1.23 -37.38 -1.71
CA MET A 1 0.92 -36.19 -2.54
C MET A 1 -0.35 -35.48 -2.10
N GLU A 2 -1.51 -36.15 -2.08
CA GLU A 2 -2.77 -35.54 -1.61
C GLU A 2 -2.68 -34.98 -0.19
N ASP A 3 -1.88 -35.58 0.68
CA ASP A 3 -1.68 -35.09 2.03
C ASP A 3 -1.07 -33.68 2.10
N PHE A 4 -0.32 -33.24 1.07
CA PHE A 4 0.21 -31.88 0.99
C PHE A 4 -0.84 -30.87 0.56
N VAL A 5 -1.91 -31.30 -0.12
CA VAL A 5 -2.95 -30.42 -0.67
C VAL A 5 -3.65 -29.68 0.45
N GLY A 6 -3.66 -28.36 0.36
CA GLY A 6 -4.29 -27.48 1.33
C GLY A 6 -3.63 -26.12 1.42
N ARG A 7 -4.19 -25.28 2.27
CA ARG A 7 -3.63 -23.99 2.69
C ARG A 7 -2.87 -24.18 3.99
N TRP A 8 -1.63 -23.71 4.02
CA TRP A 8 -0.72 -23.86 5.14
C TRP A 8 -0.23 -22.48 5.57
N ILE A 9 -0.29 -22.21 6.87
CA ILE A 9 0.11 -20.93 7.46
C ILE A 9 1.19 -21.14 8.51
N ALA A 10 2.17 -20.24 8.56
CA ALA A 10 3.24 -20.26 9.55
C ALA A 10 2.68 -20.23 10.98
N GLY A 11 3.27 -21.03 11.87
CA GLY A 11 2.82 -21.25 13.23
C GLY A 11 3.52 -20.41 14.29
N ASN A 12 3.47 -19.06 14.20
CA ASN A 12 3.96 -18.06 15.18
C ASN A 12 5.49 -18.10 15.46
N ASP A 13 6.27 -17.01 15.62
CA ASP A 13 5.98 -15.59 15.89
C ASP A 13 6.98 -14.61 15.23
N TRP A 14 8.03 -15.01 14.52
CA TRP A 14 9.02 -14.02 14.05
C TRP A 14 9.63 -14.35 12.67
N HIS A 15 9.60 -13.33 11.81
CA HIS A 15 10.32 -13.12 10.54
C HIS A 15 9.77 -13.66 9.22
N THR A 16 8.89 -14.67 9.18
CA THR A 16 8.25 -15.10 7.90
C THR A 16 6.77 -15.39 8.06
N THR A 17 5.92 -14.54 7.49
CA THR A 17 4.46 -14.71 7.48
C THR A 17 3.99 -15.39 6.19
N THR A 18 4.75 -16.35 5.67
CA THR A 18 4.39 -16.97 4.38
C THR A 18 3.16 -17.86 4.53
N THR A 19 2.23 -17.75 3.60
CA THR A 19 1.17 -18.74 3.37
C THR A 19 1.55 -19.59 2.17
N ILE A 20 1.43 -20.90 2.27
CA ILE A 20 1.68 -21.83 1.17
C ILE A 20 0.35 -22.52 0.83
N GLU A 21 -0.13 -22.33 -0.40
CA GLU A 21 -1.25 -23.09 -0.94
C GLU A 21 -0.73 -24.15 -1.91
N ILE A 22 -1.19 -25.39 -1.75
CA ILE A 22 -0.84 -26.51 -2.61
C ILE A 22 -2.12 -27.12 -3.15
N LYS A 23 -2.27 -27.17 -4.47
CA LYS A 23 -3.45 -27.72 -5.17
C LYS A 23 -3.02 -28.76 -6.20
N ILE A 24 -3.96 -29.59 -6.63
CA ILE A 24 -3.82 -30.42 -7.82
C ILE A 24 -4.73 -29.82 -8.89
N VAL A 25 -4.14 -29.44 -10.03
CA VAL A 25 -4.85 -28.89 -11.19
C VAL A 25 -4.47 -29.74 -12.40
N ASP A 26 -5.45 -30.35 -13.05
CA ASP A 26 -5.26 -31.25 -14.20
C ASP A 26 -4.21 -32.36 -13.97
N GLY A 27 -4.17 -32.90 -12.74
CA GLY A 27 -3.23 -33.96 -12.35
C GLY A 27 -1.82 -33.47 -11.96
N HIS A 28 -1.56 -32.17 -12.02
CA HIS A 28 -0.28 -31.57 -11.67
C HIS A 28 -0.36 -30.80 -10.34
N LEU A 29 0.71 -30.88 -9.54
CA LEU A 29 0.82 -30.10 -8.31
C LEU A 29 1.08 -28.63 -8.66
N VAL A 30 0.30 -27.72 -8.08
CA VAL A 30 0.48 -26.28 -8.19
C VAL A 30 0.72 -25.73 -6.79
N VAL A 31 1.81 -24.97 -6.63
CA VAL A 31 2.15 -24.31 -5.37
C VAL A 31 2.01 -22.80 -5.55
N CYS A 32 1.51 -22.12 -4.52
CA CYS A 32 1.49 -20.67 -4.43
C CYS A 32 2.05 -20.26 -3.06
N ALA A 33 3.11 -19.45 -3.05
CA ALA A 33 3.66 -18.85 -1.85
C ALA A 33 3.28 -17.37 -1.79
N ILE A 34 2.77 -16.94 -0.63
CA ILE A 34 2.23 -15.59 -0.41
C ILE A 34 2.90 -14.99 0.82
N ASP A 35 3.53 -13.83 0.70
CA ASP A 35 4.07 -13.08 1.83
C ASP A 35 2.91 -12.45 2.62
N GLY A 36 2.72 -12.87 3.87
CA GLY A 36 1.63 -12.39 4.73
C GLY A 36 1.79 -10.95 5.23
N SER A 37 2.95 -10.33 5.04
CA SER A 37 3.23 -8.96 5.44
C SER A 37 2.70 -7.95 4.43
N ASN A 38 2.76 -8.30 3.14
CA ASN A 38 2.45 -7.41 2.01
C ASN A 38 1.45 -8.00 1.00
N GLY A 39 1.10 -9.29 1.11
CA GLY A 39 0.20 -10.02 0.21
C GLY A 39 0.81 -10.35 -1.16
N GLU A 40 2.12 -10.17 -1.30
CA GLU A 40 2.86 -10.45 -2.52
C GLU A 40 2.86 -11.94 -2.82
N ARG A 41 2.76 -12.28 -4.10
CA ARG A 41 2.88 -13.67 -4.56
C ARG A 41 4.22 -13.89 -5.21
N ALA A 42 4.93 -14.89 -4.74
CA ALA A 42 6.16 -15.29 -5.39
C ALA A 42 5.88 -16.00 -6.72
N GLU A 43 6.79 -15.80 -7.67
CA GLU A 43 6.91 -16.67 -8.82
C GLU A 43 7.54 -18.00 -8.38
N ILE A 44 6.88 -19.12 -8.68
CA ILE A 44 7.35 -20.44 -8.29
C ILE A 44 8.16 -21.05 -9.44
N GLN A 45 9.37 -21.46 -9.13
CA GLN A 45 10.31 -22.12 -10.06
C GLN A 45 10.84 -23.42 -9.45
N ASP A 46 11.42 -24.28 -10.30
CA ASP A 46 12.05 -25.55 -9.91
C ASP A 46 11.17 -26.46 -9.02
N LEU A 47 9.86 -26.48 -9.28
CA LEU A 47 8.93 -27.30 -8.52
C LEU A 47 9.18 -28.80 -8.80
N ILE A 48 9.61 -29.52 -7.76
CA ILE A 48 9.85 -30.96 -7.76
C ILE A 48 9.05 -31.56 -6.61
N TYR A 49 8.35 -32.66 -6.85
CA TYR A 49 7.56 -33.32 -5.80
C TYR A 49 7.63 -34.84 -5.89
N GLY A 50 7.50 -35.47 -4.73
CA GLY A 50 7.39 -36.92 -4.55
C GLY A 50 6.31 -37.26 -3.52
N ASN A 51 6.29 -38.50 -3.04
CA ASN A 51 5.28 -38.95 -2.09
C ASN A 51 5.39 -38.24 -0.73
N ASP A 52 6.62 -38.01 -0.27
CA ASP A 52 6.92 -37.55 1.10
C ASP A 52 7.50 -36.13 1.15
N GLU A 53 7.67 -35.49 0.00
CA GLU A 53 8.39 -34.21 -0.10
C GLU A 53 7.95 -33.36 -1.28
N VAL A 54 7.92 -32.03 -1.08
CA VAL A 54 7.80 -31.02 -2.15
C VAL A 54 8.95 -30.02 -2.04
N ARG A 55 9.63 -29.71 -3.15
CA ARG A 55 10.68 -28.68 -3.25
C ARG A 55 10.33 -27.65 -4.31
N PHE A 56 10.63 -26.38 -4.06
CA PHE A 56 10.51 -25.31 -5.06
C PHE A 56 11.35 -24.10 -4.65
N ALA A 57 11.61 -23.21 -5.60
CA ALA A 57 12.14 -21.88 -5.35
C ALA A 57 11.04 -20.83 -5.52
N SER A 58 10.96 -19.89 -4.59
CA SER A 58 10.08 -18.73 -4.68
C SER A 58 10.92 -17.50 -5.04
N HIS A 59 10.57 -16.81 -6.11
CA HIS A 59 11.19 -15.56 -6.50
C HIS A 59 10.26 -14.42 -6.11
N TRP A 60 10.74 -13.59 -5.19
CA TRP A 60 10.04 -12.42 -4.71
C TRP A 60 10.38 -11.21 -5.56
N SER A 61 9.48 -10.27 -5.56
CA SER A 61 9.53 -9.01 -6.27
C SER A 61 10.71 -8.14 -5.78
N SER A 62 11.12 -8.31 -4.52
CA SER A 62 12.37 -7.77 -3.94
C SER A 62 13.67 -8.38 -4.49
N GLY A 63 13.63 -9.22 -5.52
CA GLY A 63 14.79 -9.93 -6.05
C GLY A 63 15.33 -11.05 -5.16
N LYS A 64 14.78 -11.24 -3.95
CA LYS A 64 15.13 -12.35 -3.05
C LYS A 64 14.59 -13.66 -3.61
N THR A 65 15.38 -14.71 -3.48
CA THR A 65 14.95 -16.09 -3.75
C THR A 65 14.95 -16.88 -2.45
N THR A 66 13.85 -17.57 -2.17
CA THR A 66 13.73 -18.50 -1.04
C THR A 66 13.52 -19.91 -1.58
N THR A 67 14.44 -20.83 -1.28
CA THR A 67 14.27 -22.25 -1.62
C THR A 67 13.50 -22.95 -0.51
N TYR A 68 12.43 -23.65 -0.85
CA TYR A 68 11.58 -24.39 0.07
C TYR A 68 11.74 -25.89 -0.10
N ARG A 69 11.81 -26.58 1.04
CA ARG A 69 11.68 -28.03 1.15
C ARG A 69 10.59 -28.33 2.18
N LEU A 70 9.50 -28.91 1.72
CA LEU A 70 8.30 -29.20 2.50
C LEU A 70 8.22 -30.70 2.81
N LEU A 71 8.04 -31.04 4.08
CA LEU A 71 7.85 -32.40 4.57
C LEU A 71 6.57 -32.45 5.41
N LEU A 72 5.84 -33.56 5.38
CA LEU A 72 4.72 -33.78 6.29
C LEU A 72 5.19 -34.56 7.51
N SER A 73 4.84 -34.08 8.70
CA SER A 73 5.09 -34.78 9.95
C SER A 73 4.00 -34.44 10.96
N ASP A 74 3.38 -35.46 11.57
CA ASP A 74 2.36 -35.32 12.61
C ASP A 74 1.23 -34.32 12.29
N GLY A 75 0.73 -34.34 11.05
CA GLY A 75 -0.35 -33.45 10.60
C GLY A 75 0.07 -31.98 10.39
N ARG A 76 1.37 -31.68 10.49
CA ARG A 76 1.96 -30.37 10.20
C ARG A 76 2.83 -30.44 8.94
N LEU A 77 3.03 -29.28 8.33
CA LEU A 77 3.97 -29.11 7.26
C LEU A 77 5.26 -28.52 7.84
N VAL A 78 6.33 -29.31 7.83
CA VAL A 78 7.68 -28.89 8.21
C VAL A 78 8.31 -28.23 6.99
N VAL A 79 8.69 -26.97 7.13
CA VAL A 79 9.17 -26.13 6.04
C VAL A 79 10.61 -25.74 6.31
N HIS A 80 11.52 -26.31 5.52
CA HIS A 80 12.92 -25.91 5.51
C HIS A 80 13.14 -24.83 4.43
N PHE A 81 13.77 -23.72 4.79
CA PHE A 81 14.12 -22.66 3.85
C PHE A 81 15.51 -22.09 4.09
N THR A 82 16.08 -21.50 3.01
CA THR A 82 17.38 -20.84 2.89
C THR A 82 18.40 -21.14 4.01
N VAL A 83 19.26 -22.14 3.75
CA VAL A 83 20.55 -22.41 4.44
C VAL A 83 20.50 -22.94 5.90
N SER A 84 19.38 -22.97 6.64
CA SER A 84 19.18 -23.89 7.81
C SER A 84 17.88 -23.65 8.62
N ASP A 85 17.08 -22.64 8.28
CA ASP A 85 15.88 -22.34 9.06
C ASP A 85 14.76 -23.35 8.81
N THR A 86 14.10 -23.73 9.89
CA THR A 86 12.97 -24.66 9.88
C THR A 86 11.81 -24.00 10.59
N ASP A 87 10.68 -23.92 9.90
CA ASP A 87 9.42 -23.43 10.46
C ASP A 87 8.33 -24.48 10.32
N TYR A 88 7.32 -24.40 11.18
CA TYR A 88 6.23 -25.35 11.26
C TYR A 88 4.94 -24.68 10.84
N PHE A 89 4.37 -25.17 9.76
CA PHE A 89 3.14 -24.67 9.21
C PHE A 89 2.00 -25.55 9.68
N LYS A 90 0.93 -24.91 10.11
CA LYS A 90 -0.33 -25.58 10.42
C LYS A 90 -1.27 -25.48 9.23
N ARG A 91 -2.07 -26.52 9.03
CA ARG A 91 -3.14 -26.49 8.03
C ARG A 91 -4.17 -25.46 8.44
N ASP A 92 -4.53 -24.57 7.53
CA ASP A 92 -5.62 -23.63 7.72
C ASP A 92 -6.93 -24.29 7.30
N LEU A 93 -7.83 -24.42 8.27
CA LEU A 93 -9.11 -25.11 8.13
C LEU A 93 -10.24 -24.16 8.53
N ASN A 94 -11.41 -24.41 7.98
CA ASN A 94 -12.64 -23.79 8.47
C ASN A 94 -12.97 -24.29 9.89
N PRO A 95 -13.83 -23.60 10.65
CA PRO A 95 -14.24 -24.04 11.99
C PRO A 95 -14.84 -25.44 12.05
N ASP A 96 -15.40 -25.93 10.94
CA ASP A 96 -15.96 -27.28 10.79
C ASP A 96 -14.92 -28.35 10.38
N GLY A 97 -13.63 -27.97 10.27
CA GLY A 97 -12.54 -28.86 9.89
C GLY A 97 -12.34 -29.05 8.38
N THR A 98 -13.17 -28.44 7.53
CA THR A 98 -13.00 -28.51 6.07
C THR A 98 -11.83 -27.65 5.59
N GLN A 99 -11.28 -27.97 4.41
CA GLN A 99 -10.19 -27.21 3.82
C GLN A 99 -10.59 -25.76 3.56
N ARG A 100 -9.75 -24.83 4.00
CA ARG A 100 -9.92 -23.40 3.76
C ARG A 100 -9.04 -22.97 2.60
N TRP A 101 -9.60 -22.17 1.70
CA TRP A 101 -8.93 -21.68 0.51
C TRP A 101 -9.08 -20.17 0.41
N ARG A 102 -8.14 -19.50 -0.26
CA ARG A 102 -8.35 -18.13 -0.73
C ARG A 102 -9.65 -18.00 -1.51
N SER A 103 -10.33 -16.87 -1.33
CA SER A 103 -11.62 -16.59 -1.96
C SER A 103 -11.52 -16.27 -3.46
N GLY A 104 -10.32 -15.96 -3.95
CA GLY A 104 -10.12 -15.45 -5.31
C GLY A 104 -10.41 -13.94 -5.45
N ILE A 105 -10.48 -13.22 -4.32
CA ILE A 105 -10.61 -11.77 -4.29
C ILE A 105 -9.26 -11.16 -3.87
N LEU A 106 -8.79 -10.19 -4.64
CA LEU A 106 -7.62 -9.38 -4.32
C LEU A 106 -8.05 -7.94 -4.07
N HIS A 107 -7.95 -7.49 -2.82
CA HIS A 107 -8.12 -6.09 -2.46
C HIS A 107 -6.85 -5.30 -2.77
N ILE A 108 -7.03 -4.17 -3.45
CA ILE A 108 -5.94 -3.25 -3.80
C ILE A 108 -6.06 -2.01 -2.91
N ALA A 109 -5.06 -1.80 -2.07
CA ALA A 109 -5.01 -0.71 -1.09
C ALA A 109 -4.16 0.47 -1.58
N PRO A 110 -4.61 1.72 -1.39
CA PRO A 110 -3.94 2.92 -1.91
C PRO A 110 -2.83 3.42 -0.98
N GLY A 111 -1.91 2.53 -0.57
CA GLY A 111 -0.81 2.88 0.33
C GLY A 111 -0.54 1.83 1.42
N HIS A 112 0.64 1.90 2.04
CA HIS A 112 1.07 0.96 3.08
C HIS A 112 0.11 0.94 4.29
N SER A 113 -0.26 2.12 4.81
CA SER A 113 -1.16 2.25 5.97
C SER A 113 -2.55 1.65 5.70
N ALA A 114 -3.14 1.97 4.55
CA ALA A 114 -4.42 1.40 4.13
C ALA A 114 -4.32 -0.13 3.97
N GLY A 115 -3.23 -0.63 3.39
CA GLY A 115 -2.97 -2.06 3.25
C GLY A 115 -2.89 -2.79 4.59
N GLY A 116 -2.19 -2.21 5.57
CA GLY A 116 -2.11 -2.74 6.92
C GLY A 116 -3.48 -2.86 7.60
N SER A 117 -4.29 -1.79 7.56
CA SER A 117 -5.64 -1.79 8.13
C SER A 117 -6.59 -2.75 7.40
N LEU A 118 -6.52 -2.84 6.07
CA LEU A 118 -7.32 -3.76 5.28
C LEU A 118 -6.97 -5.23 5.56
N ARG A 119 -5.69 -5.57 5.70
CA ARG A 119 -5.28 -6.93 6.09
C ARG A 119 -5.87 -7.33 7.44
N ARG A 120 -5.88 -6.40 8.41
CA ARG A 120 -6.53 -6.64 9.71
C ARG A 120 -8.04 -6.81 9.54
N ALA A 121 -8.70 -5.95 8.77
CA ALA A 121 -10.13 -6.03 8.50
C ALA A 121 -10.54 -7.37 7.86
N VAL A 122 -9.80 -7.85 6.86
CA VAL A 122 -10.01 -9.17 6.23
C VAL A 122 -9.91 -10.28 7.30
N ARG A 123 -8.85 -10.25 8.11
CA ARG A 123 -8.59 -11.26 9.15
C ARG A 123 -9.69 -11.27 10.22
N THR A 124 -10.06 -10.12 10.76
CA THR A 124 -11.09 -10.01 11.80
C THR A 124 -12.48 -10.36 11.29
N SER A 125 -12.73 -10.21 9.98
CA SER A 125 -13.97 -10.63 9.32
C SER A 125 -13.99 -12.13 8.96
N GLY A 126 -12.95 -12.89 9.30
CA GLY A 126 -12.87 -14.32 8.95
C GLY A 126 -12.74 -14.60 7.46
N ARG A 127 -12.42 -13.59 6.65
CA ARG A 127 -12.30 -13.70 5.19
C ARG A 127 -10.94 -14.30 4.82
N THR A 128 -10.86 -14.85 3.61
CA THR A 128 -9.63 -15.39 3.00
C THR A 128 -9.27 -14.63 1.73
N ASP A 129 -9.64 -13.36 1.69
CA ASP A 129 -9.29 -12.44 0.61
C ASP A 129 -7.81 -12.04 0.76
N ASP A 130 -7.16 -11.75 -0.36
CA ASP A 130 -5.79 -11.22 -0.35
C ASP A 130 -5.80 -9.69 -0.37
N VAL A 131 -4.73 -9.07 0.12
CA VAL A 131 -4.56 -7.60 0.11
C VAL A 131 -3.16 -7.25 -0.37
N ILE A 132 -3.07 -6.54 -1.49
CA ILE A 132 -1.84 -5.92 -1.97
C ILE A 132 -1.92 -4.40 -1.77
N ASN A 133 -0.81 -3.77 -1.40
CA ASN A 133 -0.77 -2.32 -1.20
C ASN A 133 0.18 -1.65 -2.18
N TYR A 134 -0.27 -0.53 -2.73
CA TYR A 134 0.60 0.35 -3.50
C TYR A 134 1.62 1.02 -2.57
N ARG A 135 2.88 1.15 -3.01
CA ARG A 135 3.99 1.68 -2.18
C ARG A 135 4.53 3.03 -2.64
N ASP A 136 4.24 3.45 -3.87
CA ASP A 136 4.65 4.76 -4.38
C ASP A 136 3.66 5.86 -3.94
N ASP A 137 4.06 7.12 -4.10
CA ASP A 137 3.20 8.29 -4.01
C ASP A 137 3.26 9.11 -5.30
N LEU A 138 2.27 8.89 -6.17
CA LEU A 138 2.14 9.56 -7.46
C LEU A 138 1.61 11.00 -7.35
N SER A 139 1.32 11.50 -6.15
CA SER A 139 0.95 12.91 -5.96
C SER A 139 2.16 13.85 -6.01
N CYS A 140 3.38 13.33 -6.05
CA CYS A 140 4.61 14.11 -6.12
C CYS A 140 5.64 13.50 -7.06
N GLY A 141 6.53 14.33 -7.58
CA GLY A 141 7.64 13.91 -8.45
C GLY A 141 7.22 13.60 -9.89
N PRO A 142 8.15 13.09 -10.71
CA PRO A 142 7.89 12.81 -12.12
C PRO A 142 6.95 11.61 -12.29
N ILE A 143 6.05 11.69 -13.28
CA ILE A 143 5.12 10.62 -13.68
C ILE A 143 4.97 10.52 -15.22
N ASP A 144 5.75 11.29 -15.97
CA ASP A 144 5.74 11.29 -17.45
C ASP A 144 6.27 9.98 -18.05
N SER A 145 7.16 9.30 -17.32
CA SER A 145 7.69 8.00 -17.68
C SER A 145 6.86 6.83 -17.13
N GLU A 146 6.67 5.79 -17.95
CA GLU A 146 6.12 4.50 -17.52
C GLU A 146 7.19 3.58 -16.89
N GLU A 147 8.46 3.95 -16.97
CA GLU A 147 9.57 3.15 -16.44
C GLU A 147 9.63 3.25 -14.91
N PRO A 148 9.37 2.17 -14.15
CA PRO A 148 9.38 2.21 -12.69
C PRO A 148 10.72 2.67 -12.12
N SER A 149 11.83 2.41 -12.82
CA SER A 149 13.17 2.82 -12.42
C SER A 149 13.35 4.34 -12.32
N ALA A 150 12.57 5.14 -13.05
CA ALA A 150 12.62 6.59 -12.97
C ALA A 150 12.12 7.09 -11.61
N ARG A 151 11.03 6.49 -11.10
CA ARG A 151 10.48 6.77 -9.78
C ARG A 151 11.43 6.35 -8.67
N VAL A 152 12.04 5.16 -8.79
CA VAL A 152 13.04 4.66 -7.83
C VAL A 152 14.22 5.61 -7.73
N ARG A 153 14.80 6.05 -8.86
CA ARG A 153 15.90 7.03 -8.87
C ARG A 153 15.50 8.37 -8.27
N TRP A 154 14.28 8.83 -8.55
CA TRP A 154 13.78 10.08 -7.99
C TRP A 154 13.64 10.01 -6.46
N TRP A 155 13.05 8.93 -5.93
CA TRP A 155 12.96 8.73 -4.48
C TRP A 155 14.33 8.60 -3.81
N ALA A 156 15.27 7.87 -4.43
CA ALA A 156 16.64 7.73 -3.93
C ALA A 156 17.36 9.09 -3.84
N SER A 157 17.04 10.05 -4.72
CA SER A 157 17.61 11.41 -4.66
C SER A 157 17.11 12.25 -3.48
N ILE A 158 16.00 11.86 -2.85
CA ILE A 158 15.37 12.58 -1.74
C ILE A 158 15.69 11.91 -0.40
N TYR A 159 15.72 10.58 -0.36
CA TYR A 159 15.87 9.82 0.87
C TYR A 159 16.74 8.58 0.65
N ASP A 160 17.95 8.59 1.22
CA ASP A 160 18.99 7.55 1.09
C ASP A 160 18.49 6.14 1.48
N GLU A 161 17.45 6.04 2.32
CA GLU A 161 16.88 4.74 2.72
C GLU A 161 16.09 4.02 1.60
N TYR A 162 15.66 4.72 0.53
CA TYR A 162 15.01 4.06 -0.62
C TYR A 162 15.99 3.19 -1.41
N GLU A 163 17.28 3.56 -1.43
CA GLU A 163 18.34 2.75 -2.06
C GLU A 163 18.66 1.49 -1.24
N ARG A 164 18.42 1.50 0.07
CA ARG A 164 18.71 0.37 0.98
C ARG A 164 17.63 -0.70 1.04
N HIS A 165 16.41 -0.41 0.60
CA HIS A 165 15.24 -1.30 0.78
C HIS A 165 14.75 -1.98 -0.50
N ASP A 166 15.41 -1.79 -1.65
CA ASP A 166 15.05 -2.39 -2.93
C ASP A 166 13.53 -2.35 -3.18
N VAL A 167 12.98 -1.13 -3.14
CA VAL A 167 11.52 -0.93 -3.21
C VAL A 167 11.06 -1.31 -4.60
N ASP A 168 10.54 -2.53 -4.73
CA ASP A 168 9.98 -3.00 -5.99
C ASP A 168 8.61 -2.37 -6.25
N LEU A 169 8.65 -1.26 -7.00
CA LEU A 169 7.46 -0.57 -7.50
C LEU A 169 6.81 -1.30 -8.69
N ASP A 170 7.55 -2.17 -9.39
CA ASP A 170 7.08 -2.85 -10.59
C ASP A 170 6.30 -4.14 -10.28
N GLY A 171 6.71 -4.87 -9.24
CA GLY A 171 6.04 -6.10 -8.78
C GLY A 171 4.56 -5.90 -8.47
N PHE A 172 4.19 -4.74 -7.91
CA PHE A 172 2.80 -4.37 -7.70
C PHE A 172 2.01 -4.41 -9.02
N TRP A 173 2.51 -3.72 -10.05
CA TRP A 173 1.85 -3.62 -11.35
C TRP A 173 1.81 -4.98 -12.06
N LYS A 174 2.92 -5.73 -12.04
CA LYS A 174 2.99 -7.09 -12.57
C LYS A 174 1.94 -8.00 -11.93
N GLN A 175 1.81 -7.97 -10.60
CA GLN A 175 0.87 -8.83 -9.87
C GLN A 175 -0.59 -8.50 -10.20
N ILE A 176 -0.97 -7.22 -10.21
CA ILE A 176 -2.36 -6.86 -10.51
C ILE A 176 -2.72 -7.09 -11.99
N MET A 177 -1.73 -7.09 -12.90
CA MET A 177 -1.94 -7.35 -14.32
C MET A 177 -1.96 -8.83 -14.67
N SER A 178 -1.27 -9.70 -13.91
CA SER A 178 -1.16 -11.13 -14.21
C SER A 178 -2.17 -12.01 -13.45
N THR A 179 -2.64 -11.56 -12.28
CA THR A 179 -3.55 -12.37 -11.46
C THR A 179 -4.89 -12.64 -12.17
N SER A 180 -5.50 -13.79 -11.91
CA SER A 180 -6.87 -14.11 -12.33
C SER A 180 -7.94 -13.77 -11.28
N ASP A 181 -7.53 -13.21 -10.13
CA ASP A 181 -8.47 -12.82 -9.08
C ASP A 181 -9.39 -11.68 -9.49
N ARG A 182 -10.57 -11.66 -8.88
CA ARG A 182 -11.43 -10.48 -8.89
C ARG A 182 -10.76 -9.37 -8.09
N LEU A 183 -10.55 -8.23 -8.75
CA LEU A 183 -9.93 -7.06 -8.15
C LEU A 183 -10.98 -6.18 -7.46
N VAL A 184 -10.68 -5.73 -6.25
CA VAL A 184 -11.47 -4.73 -5.50
C VAL A 184 -10.55 -3.59 -5.06
N VAL A 185 -10.70 -2.43 -5.69
CA VAL A 185 -9.85 -1.26 -5.47
C VAL A 185 -10.47 -0.36 -4.40
N TRP A 186 -9.70 -0.03 -3.38
CA TRP A 186 -10.11 0.93 -2.35
C TRP A 186 -9.57 2.33 -2.70
N VAL A 187 -10.41 3.36 -2.60
CA VAL A 187 -10.04 4.73 -2.96
C VAL A 187 -10.67 5.77 -2.04
N GLY A 188 -9.89 6.77 -1.66
CA GLY A 188 -10.36 8.06 -1.15
C GLY A 188 -9.88 9.21 -2.04
N ARG A 189 -10.80 9.88 -2.74
CA ARG A 189 -10.50 10.92 -3.73
C ARG A 189 -10.16 12.28 -3.11
N HIS A 190 -10.37 12.44 -1.81
CA HIS A 190 -9.97 13.61 -1.05
C HIS A 190 -8.55 13.49 -0.49
N SER A 191 -7.82 12.41 -0.78
CA SER A 191 -6.38 12.31 -0.57
C SER A 191 -5.65 12.42 -1.90
N ALA A 192 -4.71 13.36 -2.02
CA ALA A 192 -3.94 13.55 -3.25
C ALA A 192 -3.20 12.26 -3.65
N GLN A 193 -2.58 11.58 -2.69
CA GLN A 193 -1.90 10.31 -2.89
C GLN A 193 -2.84 9.21 -3.41
N GLU A 194 -3.96 8.98 -2.71
CA GLU A 194 -4.87 7.89 -3.06
C GLU A 194 -5.62 8.18 -4.36
N HIS A 195 -5.94 9.44 -4.64
CA HIS A 195 -6.56 9.86 -5.89
C HIS A 195 -5.59 9.73 -7.07
N ALA A 196 -4.32 10.15 -6.92
CA ALA A 196 -3.30 9.99 -7.95
C ALA A 196 -3.11 8.50 -8.30
N PHE A 197 -3.00 7.66 -7.27
CA PHE A 197 -2.95 6.21 -7.42
C PHE A 197 -4.16 5.65 -8.18
N PHE A 198 -5.38 6.06 -7.80
CA PHE A 198 -6.60 5.59 -8.46
C PHE A 198 -6.62 5.96 -9.96
N LEU A 199 -6.27 7.19 -10.31
CA LEU A 199 -6.23 7.65 -11.69
C LEU A 199 -5.21 6.85 -12.52
N ALA A 200 -4.02 6.63 -11.97
CA ALA A 200 -2.97 5.82 -12.60
C ALA A 200 -3.41 4.37 -12.80
N LEU A 201 -4.04 3.78 -11.78
CA LEU A 201 -4.55 2.41 -11.83
C LEU A 201 -5.64 2.25 -12.88
N VAL A 202 -6.57 3.21 -12.99
CA VAL A 202 -7.64 3.16 -14.01
C VAL A 202 -7.05 3.19 -15.42
N ASP A 203 -6.09 4.07 -15.69
CA ASP A 203 -5.42 4.14 -16.99
C ASP A 203 -4.65 2.85 -17.30
N ARG A 204 -3.94 2.31 -16.29
CA ARG A 204 -3.12 1.10 -16.45
C ARG A 204 -3.93 -0.18 -16.66
N LEU A 205 -5.06 -0.34 -15.96
CA LEU A 205 -5.91 -1.53 -16.06
C LEU A 205 -6.70 -1.56 -17.37
N GLY A 206 -6.93 -0.43 -18.04
CA GLY A 206 -7.65 -0.38 -19.31
C GLY A 206 -9.04 -1.00 -19.19
N ASP A 207 -9.33 -2.04 -19.99
CA ASP A 207 -10.62 -2.74 -19.97
C ASP A 207 -10.71 -3.89 -18.95
N ARG A 208 -9.65 -4.14 -18.18
CA ARG A 208 -9.64 -5.21 -17.17
C ARG A 208 -10.76 -4.96 -16.14
N PRO A 209 -11.59 -5.98 -15.82
CA PRO A 209 -12.68 -5.82 -14.87
C PRO A 209 -12.15 -5.71 -13.43
N TYR A 210 -12.74 -4.79 -12.68
CA TYR A 210 -12.53 -4.60 -11.25
C TYR A 210 -13.72 -3.85 -10.65
N ASP A 211 -13.90 -4.00 -9.34
CA ASP A 211 -14.85 -3.19 -8.58
C ASP A 211 -14.10 -2.17 -7.72
N ILE A 212 -14.81 -1.14 -7.28
CA ILE A 212 -14.31 -0.10 -6.39
C ILE A 212 -15.11 -0.04 -5.10
N ILE A 213 -14.42 0.29 -4.01
CA ILE A 213 -15.01 0.80 -2.77
C ILE A 213 -14.47 2.22 -2.59
N ASP A 214 -15.35 3.20 -2.84
CA ASP A 214 -15.04 4.62 -2.71
C ASP A 214 -15.46 5.09 -1.31
N VAL A 215 -14.47 5.48 -0.51
CA VAL A 215 -14.70 5.93 0.87
C VAL A 215 -14.91 7.44 0.97
N THR A 216 -14.78 8.15 -0.15
CA THR A 216 -14.82 9.61 -0.19
C THR A 216 -16.12 10.15 0.37
N GLY A 217 -16.02 10.96 1.41
CA GLY A 217 -17.17 11.60 2.04
C GLY A 217 -18.02 10.68 2.91
N LEU A 218 -17.72 9.38 3.00
CA LEU A 218 -18.47 8.47 3.84
C LEU A 218 -18.41 8.92 5.30
N GLN A 219 -19.53 8.79 5.99
CA GLN A 219 -19.60 9.03 7.43
C GLN A 219 -19.99 7.73 8.11
N MET A 220 -19.12 7.27 9.01
CA MET A 220 -19.27 5.99 9.69
C MET A 220 -20.01 6.16 11.01
N PRO A 221 -20.88 5.21 11.39
CA PRO A 221 -21.49 5.20 12.72
C PRO A 221 -20.43 5.07 13.82
N LEU A 222 -20.56 5.92 14.84
CA LEU A 222 -19.74 5.94 16.04
C LEU A 222 -20.64 5.92 17.28
N THR A 223 -20.20 5.20 18.31
CA THR A 223 -20.82 5.27 19.64
C THR A 223 -20.02 6.24 20.50
N ARG A 224 -20.68 7.29 21.00
CA ARG A 224 -20.07 8.23 21.93
C ARG A 224 -19.84 7.58 23.32
N PRO A 225 -18.99 8.16 24.17
CA PRO A 225 -18.87 7.75 25.57
C PRO A 225 -20.19 7.77 26.35
N ASP A 226 -21.14 8.63 25.95
CA ASP A 226 -22.49 8.72 26.52
C ASP A 226 -23.50 7.71 25.93
N GLY A 227 -23.05 6.81 25.05
CA GLY A 227 -23.86 5.80 24.39
C GLY A 227 -24.68 6.30 23.20
N LYS A 228 -24.68 7.59 22.88
CA LYS A 228 -25.49 8.13 21.77
C LYS A 228 -24.80 7.88 20.41
N PRO A 229 -25.57 7.52 19.37
CA PRO A 229 -25.05 7.39 18.03
C PRO A 229 -24.62 8.76 17.48
N ARG A 230 -23.48 8.79 16.80
CA ARG A 230 -22.96 9.95 16.06
C ARG A 230 -22.36 9.45 14.76
N LEU A 231 -22.32 10.29 13.74
CA LEU A 231 -21.53 10.05 12.54
C LEU A 231 -20.11 10.63 12.70
N SER A 232 -19.12 9.95 12.13
CA SER A 232 -17.75 10.47 12.00
C SER A 232 -17.69 11.67 11.04
N SER A 233 -16.58 12.40 11.07
CA SER A 233 -16.28 13.36 10.00
C SER A 233 -16.20 12.63 8.64
N PRO A 234 -16.59 13.29 7.53
CA PRO A 234 -16.48 12.69 6.20
C PRO A 234 -15.08 12.14 5.94
N LYS A 235 -15.00 10.87 5.53
CA LYS A 235 -13.71 10.21 5.26
C LYS A 235 -13.06 10.78 4.01
N GLN A 236 -11.77 11.02 4.09
CA GLN A 236 -11.00 11.61 2.99
C GLN A 236 -10.18 10.58 2.22
N ALA A 237 -9.74 9.56 2.95
CA ALA A 237 -8.75 8.58 2.55
C ALA A 237 -9.06 7.25 3.23
N VAL A 238 -8.76 6.14 2.57
CA VAL A 238 -8.87 4.78 3.13
C VAL A 238 -7.91 4.62 4.32
N SER A 239 -6.74 5.24 4.23
CA SER A 239 -5.71 5.26 5.29
C SER A 239 -6.18 5.89 6.61
N LEU A 240 -7.27 6.65 6.62
CA LEU A 240 -7.86 7.27 7.82
C LEU A 240 -9.02 6.44 8.43
N MET A 241 -9.30 5.26 7.90
CA MET A 241 -10.36 4.38 8.40
C MET A 241 -9.79 3.31 9.32
N SER A 242 -10.55 2.96 10.36
CA SER A 242 -10.21 1.84 11.24
C SER A 242 -10.47 0.50 10.54
N GLU A 243 -9.85 -0.56 11.05
CA GLU A 243 -10.12 -1.93 10.57
C GLU A 243 -11.60 -2.33 10.69
N THR A 244 -12.32 -1.83 11.70
CA THR A 244 -13.76 -2.10 11.88
C THR A 244 -14.62 -1.35 10.88
N GLU A 245 -14.29 -0.09 10.58
CA GLU A 245 -14.96 0.69 9.54
C GLU A 245 -14.75 0.04 8.17
N LEU A 246 -13.52 -0.36 7.85
CA LEU A 246 -13.19 -1.05 6.59
C LEU A 246 -13.91 -2.40 6.50
N ALA A 247 -13.94 -3.19 7.57
CA ALA A 247 -14.64 -4.47 7.60
C ALA A 247 -16.13 -4.33 7.28
N SER A 248 -16.78 -3.26 7.75
CA SER A 248 -18.20 -3.00 7.49
C SER A 248 -18.52 -2.68 6.03
N LEU A 249 -17.51 -2.36 5.21
CA LEU A 249 -17.67 -2.03 3.79
C LEU A 249 -17.49 -3.22 2.86
N PHE A 250 -17.08 -4.40 3.34
CA PHE A 250 -17.02 -5.59 2.50
C PHE A 250 -18.40 -5.93 1.91
N GLY A 251 -18.46 -6.19 0.61
CA GLY A 251 -19.71 -6.45 -0.12
C GLY A 251 -20.38 -5.20 -0.69
N THR A 252 -19.88 -4.00 -0.37
CA THR A 252 -20.41 -2.73 -0.91
C THR A 252 -19.75 -2.32 -2.23
N GLN A 253 -18.77 -3.10 -2.71
CA GLN A 253 -18.05 -2.79 -3.94
C GLN A 253 -18.97 -2.73 -5.16
N ARG A 254 -18.69 -1.82 -6.08
CA ARG A 254 -19.42 -1.64 -7.33
C ARG A 254 -18.49 -1.55 -8.53
N ALA A 255 -19.01 -1.90 -9.70
CA ALA A 255 -18.31 -1.64 -10.95
C ALA A 255 -18.16 -0.11 -11.18
N LEU A 256 -17.06 0.26 -11.82
CA LEU A 256 -16.87 1.61 -12.35
C LEU A 256 -17.68 1.76 -13.64
N THR A 257 -18.39 2.86 -13.79
CA THR A 257 -19.09 3.16 -15.05
C THR A 257 -18.08 3.47 -16.17
N SER A 258 -18.48 3.31 -17.43
CA SER A 258 -17.61 3.65 -18.57
C SER A 258 -17.18 5.11 -18.55
N GLN A 259 -18.09 6.02 -18.19
CA GLN A 259 -17.80 7.45 -18.07
C GLN A 259 -16.77 7.74 -16.97
N GLU A 260 -16.94 7.17 -15.76
CA GLU A 260 -15.96 7.31 -14.68
C GLU A 260 -14.57 6.79 -15.07
N ARG A 261 -14.52 5.66 -15.80
CA ARG A 261 -13.27 5.07 -16.30
C ARG A 261 -12.58 6.00 -17.29
N GLU A 262 -13.33 6.49 -18.27
CA GLU A 262 -12.81 7.41 -19.28
C GLU A 262 -12.33 8.74 -18.68
N ASP A 263 -13.10 9.33 -17.76
CA ASP A 263 -12.73 10.58 -17.09
C ASP A 263 -11.46 10.42 -16.26
N ALA A 264 -11.35 9.34 -15.51
CA ALA A 264 -10.17 9.05 -14.71
C ALA A 264 -8.92 8.82 -15.58
N ALA A 265 -9.04 8.01 -16.64
CA ALA A 265 -7.93 7.77 -17.57
C ALA A 265 -7.51 9.05 -18.31
N ARG A 266 -8.47 9.86 -18.78
CA ARG A 266 -8.18 11.18 -19.39
C ARG A 266 -7.45 12.08 -18.40
N ARG A 267 -7.93 12.18 -17.15
CA ARG A 267 -7.29 13.03 -16.15
C ARG A 267 -5.87 12.58 -15.83
N TRP A 268 -5.63 11.27 -15.71
CA TRP A 268 -4.28 10.73 -15.53
C TRP A 268 -3.34 11.12 -16.67
N ARG A 269 -3.77 10.94 -17.93
CA ARG A 269 -2.96 11.31 -19.10
C ARG A 269 -2.64 12.79 -19.15
N THR A 270 -3.58 13.66 -18.76
CA THR A 270 -3.32 15.09 -18.63
C THR A 270 -2.27 15.36 -17.57
N LEU A 271 -2.40 14.80 -16.36
CA LEU A 271 -1.42 14.95 -15.27
C LEU A 271 -0.02 14.45 -15.67
N LYS A 272 0.05 13.37 -16.45
CA LYS A 272 1.30 12.87 -17.03
C LYS A 272 1.94 13.86 -18.00
N SER A 273 1.13 14.47 -18.87
CA SER A 273 1.62 15.49 -19.81
C SER A 273 2.06 16.78 -19.11
N GLU A 274 1.38 17.16 -18.02
CA GLU A 274 1.71 18.33 -17.20
C GLU A 274 3.00 18.10 -16.39
N ASN A 275 3.20 16.86 -15.92
CA ASN A 275 4.36 16.39 -15.14
C ASN A 275 4.82 17.33 -14.01
N ALA A 276 3.88 18.06 -13.38
CA ALA A 276 4.21 19.06 -12.38
C ALA A 276 4.86 18.45 -11.13
N PRO A 277 5.63 19.18 -10.31
CA PRO A 277 6.26 18.63 -9.10
C PRO A 277 5.27 18.05 -8.09
N PHE A 278 4.08 18.63 -7.97
CA PHE A 278 3.01 18.16 -7.10
C PHE A 278 1.69 17.98 -7.85
N ARG A 279 0.79 17.20 -7.26
CA ARG A 279 -0.62 17.13 -7.57
C ARG A 279 -1.40 17.31 -6.27
N ILE A 280 -2.36 18.23 -6.26
CA ILE A 280 -3.19 18.55 -5.11
C ILE A 280 -4.66 18.31 -5.43
N VAL A 281 -5.47 18.00 -4.42
CA VAL A 281 -6.92 17.89 -4.59
C VAL A 281 -7.53 19.29 -4.51
N ALA A 282 -8.35 19.62 -5.50
CA ALA A 282 -9.22 20.78 -5.53
C ALA A 282 -10.68 20.33 -5.73
N ASP A 283 -11.63 21.27 -5.73
CA ASP A 283 -13.05 20.99 -5.98
C ASP A 283 -13.27 20.27 -7.33
N SER A 284 -12.43 20.54 -8.33
CA SER A 284 -12.45 19.90 -9.64
C SER A 284 -11.75 18.54 -9.70
N GLY A 285 -11.26 18.03 -8.56
CA GLY A 285 -10.44 16.81 -8.47
C GLY A 285 -8.95 17.11 -8.42
N LEU A 286 -8.14 16.13 -8.82
CA LEU A 286 -6.68 16.19 -8.69
C LEU A 286 -6.04 17.07 -9.78
N VAL A 287 -5.33 18.13 -9.39
CA VAL A 287 -4.73 19.13 -10.30
C VAL A 287 -3.22 19.23 -10.12
N SER A 288 -2.49 19.55 -11.18
CA SER A 288 -1.04 19.82 -11.12
C SER A 288 -0.73 21.10 -10.35
N ALA A 289 0.34 21.09 -9.57
CA ALA A 289 0.77 22.20 -8.73
C ALA A 289 2.30 22.42 -8.79
N PRO A 290 2.76 23.68 -8.65
CA PRO A 290 4.18 24.00 -8.67
C PRO A 290 4.91 23.50 -7.42
N ALA A 291 6.25 23.48 -7.48
CA ALA A 291 7.08 22.98 -6.38
C ALA A 291 6.90 23.76 -5.07
N ASP A 292 6.55 25.03 -5.14
CA ASP A 292 6.42 25.95 -4.00
C ASP A 292 4.99 26.07 -3.46
N VAL A 293 4.05 25.24 -3.92
CA VAL A 293 2.62 25.32 -3.55
C VAL A 293 2.38 25.29 -2.03
N PHE A 294 3.26 24.65 -1.26
CA PHE A 294 3.15 24.57 0.21
C PHE A 294 4.05 25.58 0.94
N ASP A 295 4.92 26.31 0.24
CA ASP A 295 5.94 27.17 0.87
C ASP A 295 5.31 28.30 1.69
N ALA A 296 4.25 28.94 1.18
CA ALA A 296 3.56 30.02 1.88
C ALA A 296 3.01 29.57 3.24
N LEU A 297 2.39 28.37 3.29
CA LEU A 297 1.85 27.82 4.52
C LEU A 297 2.98 27.40 5.48
N LEU A 298 4.06 26.79 4.97
CA LEU A 298 5.22 26.45 5.80
C LEU A 298 5.83 27.70 6.47
N LEU A 299 5.92 28.81 5.74
CA LEU A 299 6.38 30.09 6.27
C LEU A 299 5.40 30.69 7.29
N GLU A 300 4.09 30.58 7.06
CA GLU A 300 3.06 30.97 8.03
C GLU A 300 3.17 30.16 9.34
N ARG A 301 3.60 28.89 9.24
CA ARG A 301 3.84 28.02 10.40
C ARG A 301 5.22 28.17 11.01
N ALA A 302 6.13 28.90 10.39
CA ALA A 302 7.36 29.30 11.05
C ALA A 302 7.10 30.44 12.06
N SER A 303 8.14 30.84 12.78
CA SER A 303 8.10 31.97 13.71
C SER A 303 9.43 32.72 13.65
N LYS A 304 9.49 33.93 14.20
CA LYS A 304 10.77 34.60 14.49
C LYS A 304 11.57 33.86 15.56
N ASP A 305 10.89 33.11 16.44
CA ASP A 305 11.52 32.22 17.40
C ASP A 305 11.83 30.84 16.78
N TRP A 306 12.83 30.15 17.33
CA TRP A 306 13.17 28.79 16.93
C TRP A 306 12.02 27.81 17.17
N ARG A 307 11.66 27.04 16.13
CA ARG A 307 10.64 25.98 16.20
C ARG A 307 11.18 24.69 15.59
N LYS A 308 10.84 23.54 16.19
CA LYS A 308 11.17 22.23 15.61
C LYS A 308 10.58 22.08 14.20
N VAL A 309 11.37 21.60 13.25
CA VAL A 309 10.93 21.32 11.87
C VAL A 309 9.71 20.38 11.87
N ALA A 310 9.74 19.31 12.66
CA ALA A 310 8.62 18.39 12.80
C ALA A 310 7.32 19.08 13.29
N ARG A 311 7.42 20.13 14.11
CA ARG A 311 6.25 20.89 14.58
C ARG A 311 5.66 21.74 13.45
N VAL A 312 6.52 22.42 12.67
CA VAL A 312 6.10 23.21 11.50
C VAL A 312 5.41 22.32 10.48
N ILE A 313 5.99 21.15 10.17
CA ILE A 313 5.38 20.16 9.26
C ILE A 313 4.05 19.65 9.80
N ALA A 314 3.98 19.21 11.06
CA ALA A 314 2.76 18.66 11.63
C ALA A 314 1.61 19.69 11.66
N GLU A 315 1.90 20.96 11.97
CA GLU A 315 0.90 22.03 11.91
C GLU A 315 0.46 22.33 10.47
N THR A 316 1.38 22.29 9.51
CA THR A 316 1.09 22.46 8.08
C THR A 316 0.18 21.34 7.57
N MET A 317 0.49 20.09 7.91
CA MET A 317 -0.34 18.94 7.58
C MET A 317 -1.71 19.05 8.22
N GLY A 318 -1.78 19.32 9.53
CA GLY A 318 -3.03 19.39 10.28
C GLY A 318 -4.03 20.43 9.78
N HIS A 319 -3.54 21.57 9.28
CA HIS A 319 -4.40 22.59 8.65
C HIS A 319 -4.81 22.24 7.21
N ASN A 320 -3.99 21.48 6.50
CA ASN A 320 -4.27 20.93 5.18
C ASN A 320 -4.95 19.56 5.26
N MET A 321 -5.74 19.27 6.30
CA MET A 321 -6.50 18.01 6.37
C MET A 321 -7.95 18.18 5.96
N GLU A 322 -8.59 19.35 6.08
CA GLU A 322 -10.02 19.50 5.75
C GLU A 322 -10.25 20.51 4.60
N PRO A 323 -11.02 20.15 3.55
CA PRO A 323 -11.65 18.85 3.30
C PRO A 323 -10.73 17.80 2.66
N TYR A 324 -9.46 18.15 2.38
CA TYR A 324 -8.54 17.32 1.58
C TYR A 324 -7.26 17.00 2.34
N THR A 325 -6.69 15.82 2.11
CA THR A 325 -5.32 15.45 2.51
C THR A 325 -4.38 15.68 1.33
N GLN A 326 -3.50 16.69 1.43
CA GLN A 326 -2.75 17.16 0.27
C GLN A 326 -1.36 16.55 0.07
N VAL A 327 -0.61 16.33 1.16
CA VAL A 327 0.83 16.04 1.05
C VAL A 327 1.35 15.34 2.31
N GLY A 328 2.34 14.45 2.13
CA GLY A 328 3.05 13.79 3.22
C GLY A 328 4.15 14.65 3.87
N ASP A 329 4.60 14.22 5.04
CA ASP A 329 5.63 14.89 5.83
C ASP A 329 6.98 14.98 5.12
N LEU A 330 7.42 13.91 4.46
CA LEU A 330 8.68 13.86 3.73
C LEU A 330 8.74 14.94 2.65
N MET A 331 7.65 15.17 1.92
CA MET A 331 7.63 16.20 0.89
C MET A 331 7.64 17.62 1.48
N LEU A 332 6.93 17.86 2.57
CA LEU A 332 7.02 19.14 3.29
C LEU A 332 8.44 19.38 3.86
N LEU A 333 9.12 18.33 4.29
CA LEU A 333 10.52 18.39 4.69
C LEU A 333 11.43 18.84 3.54
N THR A 334 11.29 18.28 2.33
CA THR A 334 12.06 18.75 1.17
C THR A 334 11.85 20.23 0.89
N ARG A 335 10.64 20.74 1.12
CA ARG A 335 10.31 22.17 0.98
C ARG A 335 10.97 23.02 2.06
N ILE A 336 10.99 22.57 3.31
CA ILE A 336 11.71 23.26 4.38
C ILE A 336 13.21 23.36 4.04
N VAL A 337 13.84 22.29 3.57
CA VAL A 337 15.25 22.31 3.15
C VAL A 337 15.44 23.34 2.03
N ALA A 338 14.59 23.33 1.00
CA ALA A 338 14.67 24.31 -0.08
C ALA A 338 14.46 25.77 0.39
N LEU A 339 13.60 26.00 1.39
CA LEU A 339 13.37 27.31 1.99
C LEU A 339 14.59 27.79 2.80
N VAL A 340 15.31 26.87 3.46
CA VAL A 340 16.57 27.16 4.15
C VAL A 340 17.65 27.53 3.14
N ASP A 341 17.80 26.75 2.06
CA ASP A 341 18.77 27.03 0.99
C ASP A 341 18.52 28.37 0.29
N GLN A 342 17.25 28.77 0.16
CA GLN A 342 16.83 30.06 -0.37
C GLN A 342 17.02 31.23 0.62
N GLY A 343 17.42 30.96 1.87
CA GLY A 343 17.52 31.96 2.93
C GLY A 343 16.17 32.50 3.42
N LYS A 344 15.05 31.85 3.08
CA LYS A 344 13.70 32.20 3.56
C LYS A 344 13.42 31.64 4.96
N LEU A 345 14.18 30.63 5.38
CA LEU A 345 14.26 30.12 6.74
C LEU A 345 15.72 30.04 7.16
N ILE A 346 15.97 30.17 8.46
CA ILE A 346 17.28 29.90 9.06
C ILE A 346 17.14 28.60 9.85
N ALA A 347 18.07 27.67 9.65
CA ALA A 347 18.12 26.38 10.35
C ALA A 347 19.16 26.37 11.47
N HIS A 348 18.83 25.68 12.56
CA HIS A 348 19.74 25.30 13.63
C HIS A 348 19.80 23.76 13.70
N GLY A 349 20.92 23.21 13.24
CA GLY A 349 21.11 21.78 12.98
C GLY A 349 20.86 21.39 11.52
N ASP A 350 20.91 20.08 11.23
CA ASP A 350 20.65 19.54 9.89
C ASP A 350 19.14 19.54 9.58
N PRO A 351 18.66 20.32 8.60
CA PRO A 351 17.23 20.41 8.30
C PRO A 351 16.60 19.07 7.91
N TRP A 352 17.36 18.11 7.38
CA TRP A 352 16.86 16.77 7.06
C TRP A 352 16.50 15.95 8.31
N LEU A 353 17.05 16.29 9.47
CA LEU A 353 16.74 15.64 10.74
C LEU A 353 15.56 16.35 11.43
N MET A 354 14.35 16.26 10.85
CA MET A 354 13.19 17.08 11.23
C MET A 354 12.81 17.06 12.73
N ARG A 355 13.12 15.97 13.45
CA ARG A 355 12.84 15.85 14.90
C ARG A 355 13.86 16.58 15.77
N GLN A 356 15.06 16.81 15.24
CA GLN A 356 16.20 17.40 15.95
C GLN A 356 16.38 18.87 15.57
N CYS A 357 16.25 19.19 14.28
CA CYS A 357 16.45 20.54 13.74
C CYS A 357 15.35 21.51 14.15
N GLU A 358 15.74 22.77 14.30
CA GLU A 358 14.87 23.91 14.51
C GLU A 358 15.03 24.93 13.38
N VAL A 359 13.95 25.60 13.01
CA VAL A 359 13.93 26.66 12.00
C VAL A 359 13.26 27.92 12.55
N ARG A 360 13.62 29.07 11.99
CA ARG A 360 12.97 30.36 12.21
C ARG A 360 12.95 31.20 10.94
N LEU A 361 12.11 32.23 10.92
CA LEU A 361 12.14 33.28 9.91
C LEU A 361 13.40 34.16 10.08
N PRO A 362 13.97 34.68 8.97
CA PRO A 362 14.97 35.76 9.01
C PRO A 362 14.42 37.01 9.73
N ASP A 363 15.33 37.87 10.19
CA ASP A 363 14.97 39.04 11.01
C ASP A 363 14.12 40.09 10.28
#